data_AF-A0A3D5SWB5-F1
#
_entry.id   AF-A0A3D5SWB5-F1
#
_cell.length_a   1.000
_cell.length_b   1.000
_cell.length_c   1.000
_cell.angle_alpha   90.00
_cell.angle_beta   90.00
_cell.angle_gamma   90.00
#
_symmetry.space_group_name_H-M   'P 1'
#
loop_
_entity.id
_entity.type
_entity.pdbx_description
1 polymer ?
#
loop_
_entity_poly.entity_id
_entity_poly.type
_entity_poly.pdbx_seq_one_letter_code
_entity_poly.pdbx_strand_id
1 'polypeptide(L)'
;MSILVTGGAGFIGSNFVIDWIAATGEPVINLDKLTYAGNPGNLRTLDGDARHRFVRGDIRDCALVAGLLAEHRPRAIVHFAAESHVDRSIHGPAEFIATNVDGTFALLEAARSHWEGLEGQARERLRFLHVSTDEVYGSLAPGDPPFREADAYRPNSPYSASKAASDHLVRAWHHTYGLPTLTTNCSNNY
;
A
#
# COMPACT_ATOMS: atom_id res chain seq x y z
N MET A 1 -10.35 -4.73 16.73
CA MET A 1 -9.68 -5.17 15.48
C MET A 1 -8.69 -4.10 15.10
N SER A 2 -7.68 -4.41 14.29
CA SER A 2 -6.68 -3.44 13.85
C SER A 2 -6.58 -3.44 12.32
N ILE A 3 -5.90 -2.44 11.78
CA ILE A 3 -5.45 -2.44 10.39
C ILE A 3 -3.93 -2.42 10.32
N LEU A 4 -3.37 -3.06 9.30
CA LEU A 4 -1.96 -2.93 8.93
C LEU A 4 -1.87 -1.86 7.83
N VAL A 5 -1.13 -0.80 8.09
CA VAL A 5 -0.82 0.24 7.10
C VAL A 5 0.66 0.13 6.76
N THR A 6 0.98 -0.01 5.47
CA THR A 6 2.38 0.06 5.02
C THR A 6 2.66 1.43 4.44
N GLY A 7 3.84 2.02 4.68
CA GLY A 7 4.20 3.33 4.14
C GLY A 7 3.56 4.50 4.89
N GLY A 8 3.13 4.26 6.13
CA GLY A 8 2.39 5.24 6.92
C GLY A 8 3.25 6.36 7.52
N ALA A 9 4.57 6.40 7.27
CA ALA A 9 5.40 7.57 7.59
C ALA A 9 5.63 8.48 6.36
N GLY A 10 5.14 8.09 5.18
CA GLY A 10 5.13 8.92 3.97
C GLY A 10 4.01 9.98 3.98
N PHE A 11 3.96 10.82 2.95
CA PHE A 11 3.04 11.96 2.85
C PHE A 11 1.55 11.59 2.98
N ILE A 12 1.04 10.74 2.09
CA ILE A 12 -0.37 10.32 2.12
C ILE A 12 -0.63 9.36 3.28
N GLY A 13 0.29 8.40 3.49
CA GLY A 13 0.17 7.38 4.51
C GLY A 13 0.03 7.95 5.92
N SER A 14 0.80 8.99 6.28
CA SER A 14 0.71 9.58 7.62
C SER A 14 -0.63 10.28 7.87
N ASN A 15 -1.15 11.00 6.87
CA ASN A 15 -2.47 11.63 6.96
C ASN A 15 -3.55 10.56 7.15
N PHE A 16 -3.51 9.48 6.36
CA PHE A 16 -4.42 8.36 6.52
C PHE A 16 -4.36 7.76 7.93
N VAL A 17 -3.17 7.49 8.48
CA VAL A 17 -3.01 6.91 9.82
C VAL A 17 -3.60 7.83 10.90
N ILE A 18 -3.29 9.13 10.85
CA ILE A 18 -3.78 10.13 11.81
C ILE A 18 -5.30 10.23 11.74
N ASP A 19 -5.85 10.43 10.55
CA ASP A 19 -7.28 10.61 10.33
C ASP A 19 -8.06 9.35 10.70
N TRP A 20 -7.52 8.17 10.38
CA TRP A 20 -8.15 6.89 10.71
C TRP A 20 -8.28 6.69 12.22
N ILE A 21 -7.20 6.92 12.97
CA ILE A 21 -7.21 6.80 14.44
C ILE A 21 -8.15 7.82 15.06
N ALA A 22 -8.16 9.06 14.56
CA ALA A 22 -9.04 10.12 15.05
C ALA A 22 -10.53 9.81 14.78
N ALA A 23 -10.85 9.32 13.59
CA ALA A 23 -12.24 9.08 13.17
C ALA A 23 -12.83 7.77 13.73
N THR A 24 -12.03 6.72 13.86
CA THR A 24 -12.53 5.37 14.18
C THR A 24 -12.12 4.89 15.57
N GLY A 25 -11.03 5.43 16.12
CA GLY A 25 -10.39 4.88 17.31
C GLY A 25 -9.78 3.48 17.12
N GLU A 26 -9.77 2.94 15.91
CA GLU A 26 -9.26 1.61 15.62
C GLU A 26 -7.71 1.61 15.62
N PRO A 27 -7.06 0.65 16.30
CA PRO A 27 -5.62 0.54 16.30
C PRO A 27 -5.01 0.33 14.90
N VAL A 28 -3.88 1.00 14.66
CA VAL A 28 -3.09 0.92 13.43
C VAL A 28 -1.70 0.39 13.73
N ILE A 29 -1.33 -0.67 13.00
CA ILE A 29 0.05 -1.17 12.94
C ILE A 29 0.64 -0.54 11.69
N ASN A 30 1.61 0.36 11.87
CA ASN A 30 2.21 1.15 10.80
C ASN A 30 3.60 0.60 10.47
N LEU A 31 3.72 -0.11 9.35
CA LEU A 31 4.97 -0.66 8.84
C LEU A 31 5.60 0.30 7.84
N ASP A 32 6.79 0.83 8.16
CA ASP A 32 7.51 1.73 7.26
C ASP A 32 9.02 1.48 7.32
N LYS A 33 9.67 1.52 6.15
CA LYS A 33 11.12 1.30 6.04
C LYS A 33 11.93 2.54 6.47
N LEU A 34 11.29 3.71 6.49
CA LEU A 34 11.92 5.01 6.63
C LEU A 34 13.00 5.23 5.56
N THR A 35 12.57 5.12 4.29
CA THR A 35 13.40 5.54 3.14
C THR A 35 13.51 7.07 3.11
N TYR A 36 14.02 7.63 2.02
CA TYR A 36 14.09 9.10 1.87
C TYR A 36 12.72 9.79 1.99
N ALA A 37 11.63 9.08 1.70
CA ALA A 37 10.27 9.62 1.71
C ALA A 37 9.56 9.44 3.05
N GLY A 38 10.10 8.60 3.95
CA GLY A 38 9.53 8.35 5.26
C GLY A 38 10.03 9.38 6.28
N ASN A 39 9.11 10.10 6.92
CA ASN A 39 9.44 11.06 7.97
C ASN A 39 8.65 10.76 9.24
N PRO A 40 9.29 10.21 10.30
CA PRO A 40 8.62 9.96 11.58
C PRO A 40 7.99 11.22 12.19
N GLY A 41 8.53 12.40 11.88
CA GLY A 41 7.97 13.68 12.33
C GLY A 41 6.54 13.93 11.85
N ASN A 42 6.12 13.31 10.74
CA ASN A 42 4.74 13.38 10.25
C ASN A 42 3.74 12.75 11.24
N LEU A 43 4.20 11.81 12.08
CA LEU A 43 3.37 11.04 13.01
C LEU A 43 3.47 11.53 14.46
N ARG A 44 4.16 12.65 14.73
CA ARG A 44 4.44 13.15 16.09
C ARG A 44 3.19 13.38 16.93
N THR A 45 2.04 13.66 16.30
CA THR A 45 0.74 13.81 17.00
C THR A 45 0.24 12.51 17.62
N LEU A 46 0.82 11.37 17.23
CA LEU A 46 0.50 10.03 17.72
C LEU A 46 1.57 9.48 18.69
N ASP A 47 2.56 10.29 19.08
CA ASP A 47 3.60 9.86 20.02
C ASP A 47 2.98 9.43 21.36
N GLY A 48 3.20 8.18 21.74
CA GLY A 48 2.64 7.59 22.97
C GLY A 48 1.18 7.16 22.87
N ASP A 49 0.51 7.31 21.72
CA ASP A 49 -0.84 6.78 21.53
C ASP A 49 -0.81 5.25 21.44
N ALA A 50 -1.42 4.57 22.41
CA ALA A 50 -1.46 3.10 22.47
C ALA A 50 -2.17 2.45 21.25
N ARG A 51 -2.94 3.23 20.47
CA ARG A 51 -3.60 2.78 19.24
C ARG A 51 -2.67 2.81 18.04
N HIS A 52 -1.54 3.52 18.10
CA HIS A 52 -0.56 3.60 17.01
C HIS A 52 0.68 2.78 17.36
N ARG A 53 0.93 1.70 16.62
CA ARG A 53 2.15 0.89 16.74
C ARG A 53 3.01 1.06 15.50
N PHE A 54 4.10 1.81 15.63
CA PHE A 54 5.07 1.96 14.57
C PHE A 54 6.05 0.78 14.54
N VAL A 55 6.25 0.21 13.35
CA VAL A 55 7.18 -0.89 13.09
C VAL A 55 8.11 -0.45 11.97
N ARG A 56 9.40 -0.32 12.29
CA ARG A 56 10.41 -0.03 11.27
C ARG A 56 10.79 -1.31 10.55
N GLY A 57 10.52 -1.40 9.26
CA GLY A 57 10.85 -2.59 8.48
C GLY A 57 10.46 -2.48 7.01
N ASP A 58 10.90 -3.46 6.23
CA ASP A 58 10.67 -3.53 4.79
C ASP A 58 9.50 -4.48 4.50
N ILE A 59 8.62 -4.13 3.57
CA ILE A 59 7.52 -5.00 3.13
C ILE A 59 8.03 -6.28 2.43
N ARG A 60 9.29 -6.28 1.99
CA ARG A 60 9.98 -7.44 1.40
C ARG A 60 10.48 -8.42 2.46
N ASP A 61 10.50 -8.04 3.74
CA ASP A 61 10.83 -8.94 4.83
C ASP A 61 9.62 -9.83 5.14
N CYS A 62 9.55 -10.97 4.44
CA CYS A 62 8.44 -11.91 4.58
C CYS A 62 8.25 -12.40 6.02
N ALA A 63 9.34 -12.59 6.77
CA ALA A 63 9.26 -13.08 8.15
C ALA A 63 8.65 -12.02 9.07
N LEU A 64 9.08 -10.77 8.93
CA LEU A 64 8.50 -9.64 9.65
C LEU A 64 7.02 -9.49 9.34
N VAL A 65 6.65 -9.42 8.05
CA VAL A 65 5.25 -9.22 7.64
C VAL A 65 4.37 -10.38 8.13
N ALA A 66 4.82 -11.63 7.98
CA ALA A 66 4.09 -12.79 8.49
C ALA A 66 3.91 -12.73 10.01
N GLY A 67 4.94 -12.31 10.75
CA GLY A 67 4.89 -12.10 12.19
C GLY A 67 3.83 -11.06 12.58
N LEU A 68 3.81 -9.90 11.91
CA LEU A 68 2.83 -8.84 12.16
C LEU A 68 1.40 -9.30 11.88
N LEU A 69 1.18 -10.03 10.78
CA LEU A 69 -0.14 -10.57 10.43
C LEU A 69 -0.60 -11.62 11.46
N ALA A 70 0.29 -12.51 11.90
CA ALA A 70 -0.03 -13.53 12.89
C ALA A 70 -0.30 -12.94 14.29
N GLU A 71 0.52 -11.99 14.74
CA GLU A 71 0.42 -11.33 16.04
C GLU A 71 -0.83 -10.47 16.14
N HIS A 72 -1.06 -9.60 15.15
CA HIS A 72 -2.08 -8.56 15.24
C HIS A 72 -3.41 -8.92 14.57
N ARG A 73 -3.42 -9.93 13.68
CA ARG A 73 -4.61 -10.40 12.94
C ARG A 73 -5.45 -9.23 12.40
N PRO A 74 -4.86 -8.32 11.60
CA PRO A 74 -5.55 -7.13 11.15
C PRO A 74 -6.74 -7.51 10.26
N ARG A 75 -7.84 -6.77 10.37
CA ARG A 75 -9.00 -6.97 9.49
C ARG A 75 -8.80 -6.37 8.10
N ALA A 76 -7.79 -5.52 7.92
CA ALA A 76 -7.44 -4.95 6.63
C ALA A 76 -5.95 -4.64 6.53
N ILE A 77 -5.45 -4.70 5.31
CA ILE A 77 -4.11 -4.25 4.93
C ILE A 77 -4.30 -3.08 3.96
N VAL A 78 -3.75 -1.92 4.29
CA VAL A 78 -3.80 -0.71 3.46
C VAL A 78 -2.39 -0.38 3.00
N HIS A 79 -2.13 -0.58 1.70
CA HIS A 79 -0.79 -0.60 1.15
C HIS A 79 -0.45 0.71 0.43
N PHE A 80 0.25 1.62 1.12
CA PHE A 80 0.84 2.85 0.55
C PHE A 80 2.35 2.75 0.28
N ALA A 81 3.07 1.79 0.85
CA ALA A 81 4.52 1.71 0.74
C ALA A 81 4.96 1.55 -0.73
N ALA A 82 5.69 2.53 -1.24
CA ALA A 82 6.19 2.56 -2.60
C ALA A 82 7.33 3.60 -2.71
N GLU A 83 8.18 3.42 -3.71
CA GLU A 83 8.97 4.51 -4.27
C GLU A 83 8.09 5.31 -5.24
N SER A 84 7.99 6.64 -5.03
CA SER A 84 6.92 7.46 -5.62
C SER A 84 7.36 8.63 -6.50
N HIS A 85 8.65 8.94 -6.56
CA HIS A 85 9.12 10.14 -7.26
C HIS A 85 9.54 9.85 -8.71
N VAL A 86 8.83 10.41 -9.68
CA VAL A 86 9.06 10.18 -11.12
C VAL A 86 10.52 10.44 -11.52
N ASP A 87 11.09 11.60 -11.21
CA ASP A 87 12.49 11.91 -11.60
C ASP A 87 13.52 10.93 -11.02
N ARG A 88 13.31 10.47 -9.78
CA ARG A 88 14.19 9.47 -9.18
C ARG A 88 14.10 8.13 -9.91
N SER A 89 12.92 7.79 -10.44
CA SER A 89 12.73 6.57 -11.22
C SER A 89 13.50 6.56 -12.53
N ILE A 90 13.76 7.75 -13.12
CA ILE A 90 14.57 7.88 -14.34
C ILE A 90 16.05 7.59 -14.05
N HIS A 91 16.56 8.08 -12.92
CA HIS A 91 17.96 7.92 -12.56
C HIS A 91 18.27 6.60 -11.83
N GLY A 92 17.30 6.03 -11.10
CA GLY A 92 17.45 4.84 -10.28
C GLY A 92 16.21 3.94 -10.30
N PRO A 93 15.86 3.34 -11.45
CA PRO A 93 14.63 2.53 -11.59
C PRO A 93 14.64 1.23 -10.78
N ALA A 94 15.82 0.72 -10.39
CA ALA A 94 15.93 -0.56 -9.69
C ALA A 94 15.17 -0.58 -8.35
N GLU A 95 15.22 0.51 -7.57
CA GLU A 95 14.50 0.59 -6.30
C GLU A 95 12.98 0.64 -6.48
N PHE A 96 12.50 1.16 -7.62
CA PHE A 96 11.08 1.17 -7.96
C PHE A 96 10.58 -0.24 -8.29
N ILE A 97 11.35 -1.02 -9.06
CA ILE A 97 11.02 -2.43 -9.30
C ILE A 97 11.05 -3.21 -7.98
N ALA A 98 12.12 -3.06 -7.22
CA ALA A 98 12.29 -3.82 -5.99
C ALA A 98 11.20 -3.50 -4.95
N THR A 99 10.83 -2.23 -4.77
CA THR A 99 9.83 -1.85 -3.76
C THR A 99 8.41 -2.01 -4.28
N ASN A 100 8.10 -1.47 -5.47
CA ASN A 100 6.72 -1.42 -5.96
C ASN A 100 6.26 -2.75 -6.55
N VAL A 101 7.16 -3.53 -7.17
CA VAL A 101 6.80 -4.82 -7.77
C VAL A 101 7.10 -5.95 -6.80
N ASP A 102 8.37 -6.16 -6.42
CA ASP A 102 8.74 -7.29 -5.57
C ASP A 102 8.18 -7.13 -4.15
N GLY A 103 8.13 -5.90 -3.64
CA GLY A 103 7.51 -5.60 -2.35
C GLY A 103 6.01 -5.82 -2.31
N THR A 104 5.27 -5.40 -3.35
CA THR A 104 3.84 -5.71 -3.44
C THR A 104 3.62 -7.21 -3.61
N PHE A 105 4.43 -7.91 -4.39
CA PHE A 105 4.38 -9.37 -4.50
C PHE A 105 4.58 -10.06 -3.14
N ALA A 106 5.64 -9.70 -2.41
CA ALA A 106 5.92 -10.27 -1.09
C ALA A 106 4.77 -10.03 -0.11
N LEU A 107 4.21 -8.81 -0.10
CA LEU A 107 3.09 -8.46 0.76
C LEU A 107 1.79 -9.21 0.36
N LEU A 108 1.54 -9.40 -0.93
CA LEU A 108 0.41 -10.20 -1.43
C LEU A 108 0.52 -11.67 -1.02
N GLU A 109 1.71 -12.26 -1.10
CA GLU A 109 1.92 -13.65 -0.66
C GLU A 109 1.73 -13.81 0.84
N ALA A 110 2.25 -12.89 1.64
CA ALA A 110 2.02 -12.90 3.09
C ALA A 110 0.53 -12.72 3.43
N ALA A 111 -0.16 -11.79 2.75
CA ALA A 111 -1.58 -11.56 2.93
C ALA A 111 -2.42 -12.78 2.52
N ARG A 112 -2.10 -13.42 1.39
CA ARG A 112 -2.76 -14.64 0.91
C ARG A 112 -2.59 -15.78 1.91
N SER A 113 -1.36 -16.06 2.33
CA SER A 113 -1.07 -17.11 3.30
C SER A 113 -1.80 -16.88 4.63
N HIS A 114 -1.81 -15.64 5.12
CA HIS A 114 -2.58 -15.28 6.32
C HIS A 114 -4.08 -15.53 6.12
N TRP A 115 -4.64 -15.03 5.02
CA TRP A 115 -6.06 -15.16 4.70
C TRP A 115 -6.52 -16.61 4.55
N GLU A 116 -5.72 -17.47 3.92
CA GLU A 116 -6.00 -18.89 3.78
C GLU A 116 -6.09 -19.61 5.13
N GLY A 117 -5.32 -19.16 6.13
CA GLY A 117 -5.36 -19.65 7.50
C GLY A 117 -6.44 -19.02 8.38
N LEU A 118 -7.22 -18.06 7.89
CA LEU A 118 -8.38 -17.51 8.60
C LEU A 118 -9.64 -18.34 8.36
N GLU A 119 -10.53 -18.34 9.35
CA GLU A 119 -11.83 -19.02 9.29
C GLU A 119 -12.99 -18.05 9.63
N GLY A 120 -14.19 -18.40 9.18
CA GLY A 120 -15.44 -17.68 9.47
C GLY A 120 -15.37 -16.17 9.16
N GLN A 121 -15.91 -15.36 10.07
CA GLN A 121 -16.02 -13.91 9.88
C GLN A 121 -14.67 -13.21 9.70
N ALA A 122 -13.57 -13.73 10.26
CA ALA A 122 -12.25 -13.12 10.10
C ALA A 122 -11.79 -13.20 8.64
N ARG A 123 -11.98 -14.35 8.01
CA ARG A 123 -11.67 -14.56 6.59
C ARG A 123 -12.55 -13.70 5.68
N GLU A 124 -13.85 -13.65 5.97
CA GLU A 124 -14.83 -12.89 5.19
C GLU A 124 -14.61 -11.38 5.25
N ARG A 125 -14.09 -10.87 6.38
CA ARG A 125 -13.88 -9.43 6.62
C ARG A 125 -12.54 -8.92 6.12
N LEU A 126 -11.54 -9.78 5.95
CA LEU A 126 -10.21 -9.33 5.52
C LEU A 126 -10.32 -8.53 4.21
N ARG A 127 -9.69 -7.36 4.13
CA ARG A 127 -9.57 -6.59 2.88
C ARG A 127 -8.12 -6.20 2.64
N PHE A 128 -7.68 -6.34 1.40
CA PHE A 128 -6.38 -5.82 0.94
C PHE A 128 -6.65 -4.61 0.05
N LEU A 129 -6.37 -3.40 0.54
CA LEU A 129 -6.52 -2.17 -0.23
C LEU A 129 -5.15 -1.75 -0.79
N HIS A 130 -5.00 -1.79 -2.10
CA HIS A 130 -3.84 -1.31 -2.83
C HIS A 130 -4.04 0.14 -3.26
N VAL A 131 -3.15 1.03 -2.81
CA VAL A 131 -3.18 2.44 -3.20
C VAL A 131 -2.22 2.67 -4.36
N SER A 132 -2.77 3.12 -5.47
CA SER A 132 -2.09 3.37 -6.73
C SER A 132 -2.38 4.78 -7.24
N THR A 133 -1.98 5.05 -8.47
CA THR A 133 -1.92 6.38 -9.09
C THR A 133 -2.68 6.39 -10.41
N ASP A 134 -3.22 7.53 -10.80
CA ASP A 134 -3.75 7.78 -12.14
C ASP A 134 -2.69 7.72 -13.25
N GLU A 135 -1.40 7.90 -12.93
CA GLU A 135 -0.31 7.81 -13.92
C GLU A 135 -0.23 6.45 -14.63
N VAL A 136 -0.88 5.39 -14.11
CA VAL A 136 -0.98 4.10 -14.80
C VAL A 136 -1.77 4.21 -16.10
N TYR A 137 -2.66 5.20 -16.24
CA TYR A 137 -3.45 5.46 -17.45
C TYR A 137 -2.72 6.35 -18.47
N GLY A 138 -1.53 6.84 -18.14
CA GLY A 138 -0.70 7.65 -19.02
C GLY A 138 -0.88 9.16 -18.78
N SER A 139 -1.19 9.90 -19.84
CA SER A 139 -1.23 11.37 -19.79
C SER A 139 -2.47 11.91 -20.50
N LEU A 140 -3.00 13.02 -19.98
CA LEU A 140 -4.11 13.78 -20.56
C LEU A 140 -3.59 15.09 -21.16
N ALA A 141 -4.08 15.46 -22.33
CA ALA A 141 -3.90 16.77 -22.93
C ALA A 141 -4.94 17.77 -22.38
N PRO A 142 -4.71 19.09 -22.49
CA PRO A 142 -5.72 20.09 -22.16
C PRO A 142 -7.02 19.85 -22.95
N GLY A 143 -8.12 19.60 -22.22
CA GLY A 143 -9.44 19.34 -22.80
C GLY A 143 -9.80 17.86 -22.95
N ASP A 144 -8.88 16.93 -22.67
CA ASP A 144 -9.21 15.51 -22.60
C ASP A 144 -10.17 15.23 -21.42
N PRO A 145 -11.08 14.23 -21.55
CA PRO A 145 -11.90 13.80 -20.43
C PRO A 145 -11.04 13.22 -19.30
N PRO A 146 -11.50 13.29 -18.04
CA PRO A 146 -10.84 12.60 -16.93
C PRO A 146 -10.77 11.09 -17.17
N PHE A 147 -9.72 10.47 -16.63
CA PHE A 147 -9.57 9.01 -16.63
C PHE A 147 -10.75 8.30 -15.96
N ARG A 148 -11.04 7.10 -16.43
CA ARG A 148 -12.04 6.16 -15.90
C ARG A 148 -11.37 4.84 -15.57
N GLU A 149 -11.97 4.08 -14.65
CA GLU A 149 -11.46 2.76 -14.22
C GLU A 149 -11.41 1.72 -15.35
N ALA A 150 -12.11 1.96 -16.46
CA ALA A 150 -12.10 1.11 -17.65
C ALA A 150 -11.04 1.52 -18.69
N ASP A 151 -10.33 2.63 -18.48
CA ASP A 151 -9.30 3.09 -19.41
C ASP A 151 -8.09 2.16 -19.40
N ALA A 152 -7.46 2.00 -20.56
CA ALA A 152 -6.33 1.11 -20.72
C ALA A 152 -5.08 1.66 -20.01
N TYR A 153 -4.28 0.76 -19.43
CA TYR A 153 -3.00 1.12 -18.81
C TYR A 153 -2.01 1.53 -19.90
N ARG A 154 -1.38 2.68 -19.73
CA ARG A 154 -0.40 3.29 -20.64
C ARG A 154 0.69 4.05 -19.87
N PRO A 155 1.41 3.40 -18.93
CA PRO A 155 2.42 4.07 -18.11
C PRO A 155 3.59 4.60 -18.95
N ASN A 156 4.07 5.80 -18.63
CA ASN A 156 5.10 6.51 -19.42
C ASN A 156 6.44 6.69 -18.67
N SER A 157 6.57 6.17 -17.45
CA SER A 157 7.78 6.31 -16.62
C SER A 157 8.09 5.01 -15.88
N PRO A 158 9.34 4.76 -15.44
CA PRO A 158 9.65 3.58 -14.61
C PRO A 158 8.81 3.53 -13.32
N TYR A 159 8.52 4.68 -12.71
CA TYR A 159 7.57 4.80 -11.61
C TYR A 159 6.18 4.28 -12.00
N SER A 160 5.51 4.90 -12.98
CA SER A 160 4.14 4.52 -13.36
C SER A 160 4.07 3.08 -13.89
N ALA A 161 5.11 2.59 -14.56
CA ALA A 161 5.20 1.21 -15.02
C ALA A 161 5.30 0.21 -13.84
N SER A 162 6.06 0.54 -12.80
CA SER A 162 6.13 -0.29 -11.59
C SER A 162 4.81 -0.31 -10.80
N LYS A 163 4.09 0.82 -10.74
CA LYS A 163 2.74 0.90 -10.17
C LYS A 163 1.69 0.14 -11.01
N ALA A 164 1.80 0.22 -12.33
CA ALA A 164 0.97 -0.57 -13.24
C ALA A 164 1.19 -2.08 -13.03
N ALA A 165 2.44 -2.50 -12.87
CA ALA A 165 2.77 -3.89 -12.56
C ALA A 165 2.20 -4.33 -11.21
N SER A 166 2.28 -3.49 -10.17
CA SER A 166 1.69 -3.79 -8.85
C SER A 166 0.17 -3.93 -8.92
N ASP A 167 -0.52 -3.07 -9.68
CA ASP A 167 -1.96 -3.14 -9.91
C ASP A 167 -2.36 -4.47 -10.57
N HIS A 168 -1.59 -4.91 -11.57
CA HIS A 168 -1.81 -6.20 -12.23
C HIS A 168 -1.59 -7.40 -11.31
N LEU A 169 -0.57 -7.36 -10.44
CA LEU A 169 -0.34 -8.40 -9.43
C LEU A 169 -1.52 -8.50 -8.46
N VAL A 170 -1.99 -7.37 -7.92
CA VAL A 170 -3.13 -7.33 -6.99
C VAL A 170 -4.37 -7.93 -7.64
N ARG A 171 -4.68 -7.52 -8.87
CA ARG A 171 -5.79 -8.08 -9.65
C ARG A 171 -5.62 -9.58 -9.87
N ALA A 172 -4.43 -10.03 -10.25
CA ALA A 172 -4.16 -11.45 -10.50
C ALA A 172 -4.32 -12.30 -9.22
N TRP A 173 -3.92 -11.79 -8.05
CA TRP A 173 -4.10 -12.50 -6.78
C TRP A 173 -5.57 -12.66 -6.42
N HIS A 174 -6.39 -11.66 -6.70
CA HIS A 174 -7.83 -11.77 -6.55
C HIS A 174 -8.43 -12.83 -7.49
N HIS A 175 -8.16 -12.73 -8.80
CA HIS A 175 -8.76 -13.65 -9.78
C HIS A 175 -8.28 -15.10 -9.61
N THR A 176 -7.03 -15.30 -9.22
CA THR A 176 -6.42 -16.63 -9.11
C THR A 176 -6.73 -17.31 -7.78
N TYR A 177 -6.60 -16.58 -6.67
CA TYR A 177 -6.67 -17.15 -5.33
C TYR A 177 -7.93 -16.74 -4.56
N GLY A 178 -8.71 -15.79 -5.07
CA GLY A 178 -9.89 -15.25 -4.38
C GLY A 178 -9.56 -14.27 -3.24
N LEU A 179 -8.30 -13.82 -3.12
CA LEU A 179 -7.93 -12.84 -2.11
C LEU A 179 -8.81 -11.58 -2.26
N PRO A 180 -9.47 -11.09 -1.19
CA PRO A 180 -10.39 -9.95 -1.27
C PRO A 180 -9.63 -8.62 -1.38
N THR A 181 -9.25 -8.26 -2.60
CA THR A 181 -8.48 -7.04 -2.91
C THR A 181 -9.34 -5.89 -3.42
N LEU A 182 -8.88 -4.66 -3.20
CA LEU A 182 -9.39 -3.42 -3.75
C LEU A 182 -8.21 -2.62 -4.30
N THR A 183 -8.39 -1.91 -5.40
CA THR A 183 -7.38 -0.98 -5.95
C THR A 183 -7.99 0.40 -6.11
N THR A 184 -7.26 1.44 -5.71
CA THR A 184 -7.64 2.83 -5.95
C THR A 184 -6.55 3.55 -6.73
N ASN A 185 -6.92 4.24 -7.81
CA ASN A 185 -6.03 5.10 -8.57
C ASN A 185 -6.47 6.55 -8.33
N CYS A 186 -5.63 7.35 -7.67
CA CYS A 186 -5.93 8.74 -7.35
C CYS A 186 -5.05 9.71 -8.15
N SER A 187 -5.52 10.94 -8.31
CA SER A 187 -4.75 12.05 -8.87
C SER A 187 -3.67 12.54 -7.92
N ASN A 188 -2.85 13.49 -8.35
CA ASN A 188 -1.87 14.17 -7.51
C ASN A 188 -2.52 14.68 -6.20
N ASN A 189 -1.83 14.42 -5.09
CA ASN A 189 -2.18 14.89 -3.76
C ASN A 189 -1.32 16.11 -3.41
N TYR A 190 -1.86 17.03 -2.60
CA TYR A 190 -1.23 18.31 -2.24
C TYR A 190 -1.40 18.64 -0.75
#